data_AF-A0A7C2QAQ6-F1
#
_entry.id   AF-A0A7C2QAQ6-F1
#
_cell.length_a   1.000
_cell.length_b   1.000
_cell.length_c   1.000
_cell.angle_alpha   90.00
_cell.angle_beta   90.00
_cell.angle_gamma   90.00
#
_symmetry.space_group_name_H-M   'P 1'
#
loop_
_entity.id
_entity.type
_entity.pdbx_description
1 polymer ?
#
loop_
_entity_poly.entity_id
_entity_poly.type
_entity_poly.pdbx_seq_one_letter_code
_entity_poly.pdbx_strand_id
1 'polypeptide(L)'
;MQFHDIFLPYDYPPHWGKRYYSEQYLLAVWLLAREPGIEVLLPNAFISRDPELSHVLDPLWEHPAMQGVNRNGASLWIRIA
;
A
#
# COMPACT_ATOMS: atom_id res chain seq x y z
N MET A 1 1.02 -12.30 -5.03
CA MET A 1 1.23 -11.33 -6.12
C MET A 1 1.40 -9.94 -5.51
N GLN A 2 2.20 -9.08 -6.14
CA GLN A 2 2.42 -7.70 -5.71
C GLN A 2 1.92 -6.74 -6.80
N PHE A 3 1.32 -5.64 -6.37
CA PHE A 3 0.94 -4.50 -7.21
C PHE A 3 1.71 -3.25 -6.76
N HIS A 4 2.28 -2.54 -7.72
CA HIS A 4 2.90 -1.24 -7.52
C HIS A 4 1.88 -0.11 -7.64
N ASP A 5 2.22 1.05 -7.09
CA ASP A 5 1.43 2.29 -7.17
C ASP A 5 -0.02 2.10 -6.69
N ILE A 6 -0.18 1.43 -5.55
CA ILE A 6 -1.47 1.24 -4.88
C ILE A 6 -1.46 1.98 -3.54
N PHE A 7 -2.43 2.88 -3.37
CA PHE A 7 -2.56 3.71 -2.16
C PHE A 7 -3.77 3.33 -1.29
N LEU A 8 -4.47 2.24 -1.61
CA LEU A 8 -5.65 1.80 -0.87
C LEU A 8 -5.38 1.70 0.65
N PRO A 9 -6.34 2.13 1.49
CA PRO A 9 -7.71 2.55 1.14
C PRO A 9 -7.82 4.04 0.72
N TYR A 10 -6.70 4.72 0.48
CA TYR A 10 -6.68 6.13 0.12
C TYR A 10 -6.67 6.34 -1.40
N ASP A 11 -7.06 7.54 -1.83
CA ASP A 11 -6.89 7.98 -3.20
C ASP A 11 -5.42 8.19 -3.59
N TYR A 12 -5.18 8.25 -4.91
CA TYR A 12 -3.91 8.71 -5.44
C TYR A 12 -3.58 10.12 -4.93
N PRO A 13 -2.30 10.44 -4.68
CA PRO A 13 -1.91 11.81 -4.34
C PRO A 13 -2.41 12.81 -5.41
N PRO A 14 -2.99 13.98 -5.04
CA PRO A 14 -3.58 14.90 -6.02
C PRO A 14 -2.63 15.33 -7.15
N HIS A 15 -1.33 15.44 -6.84
CA HIS A 15 -0.31 15.80 -7.83
C HIS A 15 -0.06 14.72 -8.90
N TRP A 16 -0.59 13.50 -8.73
CA TRP A 16 -0.56 12.42 -9.72
C TRP A 16 -1.73 12.47 -10.70
N GLY A 17 -2.66 13.43 -10.58
CA GLY A 17 -3.85 13.51 -11.45
C GLY A 17 -3.56 13.55 -12.96
N LYS A 18 -2.37 14.01 -13.37
CA LYS A 18 -1.93 14.02 -14.79
C LYS A 18 -1.35 12.69 -15.28
N ARG A 19 -1.19 11.70 -14.39
CA ARG A 19 -0.73 10.35 -14.75
C ARG A 19 -1.87 9.46 -15.23
N TYR A 20 -3.12 9.82 -14.91
CA TYR A 20 -4.33 9.09 -15.31
C TYR A 20 -4.34 7.61 -14.89
N TYR A 21 -3.65 7.26 -13.79
CA TYR A 21 -3.71 5.93 -13.22
C TYR A 21 -5.11 5.63 -12.68
N SER A 22 -5.56 4.40 -12.91
CA SER A 22 -6.91 3.93 -12.53
C SER A 22 -6.90 2.51 -11.96
N GLU A 23 -5.76 1.84 -11.97
CA GLU A 23 -5.56 0.45 -11.62
C GLU A 23 -5.99 0.16 -10.17
N GLN A 24 -5.70 1.06 -9.23
CA GLN A 24 -6.12 0.86 -7.83
C GLN A 24 -7.64 0.85 -7.66
N TYR A 25 -8.38 1.56 -8.50
CA TYR A 25 -9.84 1.61 -8.39
C TYR A 25 -10.47 0.31 -8.90
N LEU A 26 -9.90 -0.29 -9.95
CA LEU A 26 -10.29 -1.62 -10.40
C LEU A 26 -9.98 -2.69 -9.33
N LEU A 27 -8.80 -2.59 -8.71
CA LEU A 27 -8.44 -3.45 -7.59
C LEU A 27 -9.40 -3.27 -6.40
N ALA A 28 -9.77 -2.04 -6.06
CA ALA A 28 -10.73 -1.77 -4.99
C ALA A 28 -12.10 -2.40 -5.27
N VAL A 29 -12.61 -2.28 -6.50
CA VAL A 29 -13.86 -2.93 -6.92
C VAL A 29 -13.75 -4.45 -6.75
N TRP A 30 -12.64 -5.04 -7.18
CA TRP A 30 -12.43 -6.49 -7.07
C TRP A 30 -12.39 -6.97 -5.61
N LEU A 31 -11.70 -6.25 -4.73
CA LEU A 31 -11.67 -6.52 -3.29
C LEU A 31 -13.08 -6.37 -2.65
N LEU A 32 -13.83 -5.35 -3.04
CA LEU A 32 -15.18 -5.09 -2.53
C LEU A 32 -16.22 -6.10 -3.04
N ALA A 33 -16.00 -6.71 -4.20
CA ALA A 33 -16.85 -7.78 -4.72
C ALA A 33 -16.82 -9.05 -3.84
N ARG A 34 -15.90 -9.13 -2.86
CA ARG A 34 -15.74 -10.26 -1.93
C ARG A 34 -15.58 -11.59 -2.64
N GLU A 35 -14.82 -11.58 -3.72
CA GLU A 35 -14.49 -12.79 -4.46
C GLU A 35 -13.74 -13.77 -3.52
N PRO A 36 -14.24 -15.01 -3.34
CA PRO A 36 -13.60 -15.97 -2.46
C PRO A 36 -12.22 -16.38 -2.98
N GLY A 37 -11.19 -16.20 -2.16
CA GLY A 37 -9.83 -16.62 -2.50
C GLY A 37 -8.83 -15.47 -2.55
N ILE A 38 -9.26 -14.22 -2.36
CA ILE A 38 -8.36 -13.06 -2.27
C ILE A 38 -8.11 -12.70 -0.82
N GLU A 39 -6.83 -12.70 -0.43
CA GLU A 39 -6.38 -12.28 0.89
C GLU A 39 -5.42 -11.08 0.74
N VAL A 40 -5.71 -9.97 1.41
CA VAL A 40 -4.80 -8.81 1.47
C VAL A 40 -3.72 -9.11 2.51
N LEU A 41 -2.47 -9.17 2.07
CA LEU A 41 -1.33 -9.52 2.93
C LEU A 41 -0.60 -8.28 3.47
N LEU A 42 -0.25 -7.34 2.59
CA LEU A 42 0.56 -6.16 2.94
C LEU A 42 0.09 -4.92 2.16
N PRO A 43 -0.90 -4.16 2.67
CA PRO A 43 -1.31 -2.88 2.11
C PRO A 43 -0.38 -1.77 2.61
N ASN A 44 0.79 -1.59 1.99
CA ASN A 44 1.86 -0.77 2.54
C ASN A 44 1.51 0.71 2.66
N ALA A 45 0.62 1.23 1.80
CA ALA A 45 0.13 2.60 1.93
C ALA A 45 -0.66 2.82 3.23
N PHE A 46 -1.53 1.87 3.59
CA PHE A 46 -2.22 1.84 4.87
C PHE A 46 -1.25 1.70 6.04
N ILE A 47 -0.39 0.66 6.01
CA ILE A 47 0.58 0.38 7.08
C ILE A 47 1.47 1.59 7.37
N SER A 48 1.95 2.28 6.34
CA SER A 48 2.84 3.45 6.52
C SER A 48 2.18 4.67 7.16
N ARG A 49 0.84 4.72 7.23
CA ARG A 49 0.06 5.83 7.80
C ARG A 49 -0.66 5.46 9.09
N ASP A 50 -0.81 4.17 9.35
CA ASP A 50 -1.38 3.68 10.59
C ASP A 50 -0.33 3.77 11.72
N PRO A 51 -0.61 4.49 12.82
CA PRO A 51 0.38 4.69 13.88
C PRO A 51 0.82 3.40 14.57
N GLU A 52 -0.06 2.41 14.72
CA GLU A 52 0.29 1.15 15.37
C GLU A 52 1.17 0.29 14.46
N LEU A 53 0.76 0.13 13.20
CA LEU A 53 1.46 -0.73 12.26
C LEU A 53 2.76 -0.11 11.75
N SER A 54 2.83 1.21 11.56
CA SER A 54 4.05 1.88 11.10
C SER A 54 5.19 1.75 12.11
N HIS A 55 4.89 1.79 13.42
CA HIS A 55 5.88 1.65 14.48
C HIS A 55 6.48 0.25 14.59
N VAL A 56 5.83 -0.79 14.04
CA VAL A 56 6.42 -2.14 13.96
C VAL A 56 7.77 -2.13 13.23
N LEU A 57 7.96 -1.18 12.29
CA LEU A 57 9.18 -1.01 11.52
C LEU A 57 10.17 -0.02 12.13
N ASP A 58 9.90 0.56 13.31
CA ASP A 58 10.80 1.53 13.94
C ASP A 58 12.23 1.00 14.11
N PRO A 59 12.47 -0.26 14.54
CA PRO A 59 13.83 -0.78 14.64
C PRO A 59 14.59 -0.77 13.31
N LEU A 60 13.89 -0.92 12.19
CA LEU A 60 14.47 -0.81 10.84
C LEU A 60 14.78 0.66 10.51
N TRP A 61 13.84 1.57 10.79
CA TRP A 61 13.96 2.98 10.46
C TRP A 61 14.95 3.76 11.31
N GLU A 62 15.22 3.29 12.53
CA GLU A 62 16.23 3.86 13.43
C GLU A 62 17.66 3.45 13.04
N HIS A 63 17.82 2.42 12.20
CA HIS A 63 19.15 1.98 11.76
C HIS A 63 19.86 3.09 10.96
N PRO A 64 21.15 3.38 11.21
CA PRO A 64 21.87 4.47 10.53
C PRO A 64 21.84 4.39 9.00
N ALA A 65 21.86 3.17 8.44
CA ALA A 65 21.78 2.97 6.98
C ALA A 65 20.43 3.36 6.35
N MET A 66 19.37 3.51 7.16
CA MET A 66 18.03 3.90 6.70
C MET A 66 17.76 5.40 6.85
N GLN A 67 18.74 6.19 7.30
CA GLN A 67 18.60 7.64 7.40
C GLN A 67 18.31 8.26 6.02
N GLY A 68 17.26 9.09 5.95
CA GLY A 68 16.85 9.78 4.72
C GLY A 68 16.01 8.94 3.75
N VAL A 69 15.79 7.64 4.02
CA VAL A 69 14.92 6.79 3.20
C VAL A 69 13.45 7.20 3.37
N ASN A 70 12.72 7.26 2.24
CA ASN A 70 11.28 7.53 2.25
C ASN A 70 10.51 6.36 2.88
N ARG A 71 9.71 6.65 3.92
CA ARG A 71 8.93 5.65 4.67
C ARG A 71 7.51 5.43 4.12
N ASN A 72 7.10 6.18 3.10
CA ASN A 72 5.77 6.04 2.51
C ASN A 72 5.63 4.73 1.75
N GLY A 73 4.52 4.02 1.97
CA GLY A 73 4.16 2.84 1.20
C GLY A 73 3.32 3.18 -0.04
N ALA A 74 3.60 2.49 -1.14
CA ALA A 74 2.84 2.58 -2.39
C ALA A 74 2.73 1.22 -3.11
N SER A 75 2.74 0.12 -2.35
CA SER A 75 2.55 -1.24 -2.89
C SER A 75 1.54 -2.02 -2.09
N LEU A 76 0.88 -2.98 -2.74
CA LEU A 76 -0.09 -3.86 -2.12
C LEU A 76 0.20 -5.31 -2.52
N TRP A 77 0.32 -6.19 -1.51
CA TRP A 77 0.50 -7.62 -1.71
C TRP A 77 -0.80 -8.35 -1.43
N ILE A 78 -1.16 -9.27 -2.32
CA ILE A 78 -2.27 -10.21 -2.13
C ILE A 78 -1.83 -11.65 -2.31
N ARG A 79 -2.57 -12.56 -1.69
CA ARG A 79 -2.62 -13.98 -2.06
C ARG A 79 -3.91 -14.23 -2.83
N ILE A 80 -3.81 -15.08 -3.84
CA ILE A 80 -4.95 -15.65 -4.56
C ILE A 80 -4.87 -17.16 -4.34
N ALA A 81 -5.95 -17.76 -3.85
CA ALA A 81 -6.08 -19.21 -3.65
C ALA A 81 -6.57 -19.92 -4.92
#